data_AF-A0A8X8GEL4-F1
#
_entry.id   AF-A0A8X8GEL4-F1
#
_cell.length_a   1.000
_cell.length_b   1.000
_cell.length_c   1.000
_cell.angle_alpha   90.00
_cell.angle_beta   90.00
_cell.angle_gamma   90.00
#
_symmetry.space_group_name_H-M   'P 1'
#
loop_
_entity.id
_entity.type
_entity.pdbx_description
1 polymer ?
#
loop_
_entity_poly.entity_id
_entity_poly.type
_entity_poly.pdbx_seq_one_letter_code
_entity_poly.pdbx_strand_id
1 'polypeptide(L)'
;MTIALIVLHAAPEADNPRADTAVRLAGAMLAEGKEVRLFLAGQGIGLLAPAREFAKSTHALFLELLDLGLTVQCCSTSLKSQGWAGSLPDGVTKSSMKGLSDWISAADEVVCF
;
A
#
# COMPACT_ATOMS: atom_id res chain seq x y z
N MET A 1 -3.88 10.55 18.11
CA MET A 1 -3.00 10.21 16.98
C MET A 1 -3.93 9.91 15.82
N THR A 2 -3.81 10.62 14.69
CA THR A 2 -4.71 10.45 13.54
C THR A 2 -4.33 9.19 12.77
N ILE A 3 -5.33 8.38 12.40
CA ILE A 3 -5.16 7.17 11.61
C ILE A 3 -5.57 7.47 10.17
N ALA A 4 -4.60 7.43 9.26
CA ALA A 4 -4.82 7.62 7.83
C ALA A 4 -4.79 6.28 7.10
N LEU A 5 -5.83 6.00 6.30
CA LEU A 5 -5.92 4.84 5.44
C LEU A 5 -5.79 5.26 3.97
N ILE A 6 -4.81 4.69 3.30
CA ILE A 6 -4.61 4.78 1.85
C ILE A 6 -5.03 3.46 1.22
N VAL A 7 -5.92 3.50 0.23
CA VAL A 7 -6.31 2.32 -0.56
C VAL A 7 -5.72 2.45 -1.96
N LEU A 8 -4.87 1.52 -2.36
CA LEU A 8 -4.26 1.50 -3.68
C LEU A 8 -4.78 0.30 -4.50
N HIS A 9 -5.45 0.60 -5.62
CA HIS A 9 -5.92 -0.40 -6.58
C HIS A 9 -5.20 -0.34 -7.92
N ALA A 10 -4.63 0.82 -8.27
CA ALA A 10 -3.88 1.03 -9.50
C ALA A 10 -2.51 0.33 -9.49
N ALA A 11 -2.06 -0.14 -10.65
CA ALA A 11 -0.71 -0.70 -10.80
C ALA A 11 0.36 0.39 -10.58
N PRO A 12 1.53 0.05 -10.01
CA PRO A 12 2.68 0.96 -9.96
C PRO A 12 3.07 1.51 -11.33
N GLU A 13 2.87 0.69 -12.35
CA GLU A 13 3.28 0.96 -13.72
C GLU A 13 2.26 1.71 -14.58
N ALA A 14 1.11 2.10 -14.03
CA ALA A 14 0.06 2.76 -14.81
C ALA A 14 0.49 4.15 -15.29
N ASP A 15 0.05 4.56 -16.49
CA ASP A 15 0.35 5.88 -17.07
C ASP A 15 -0.06 7.05 -16.15
N ASN A 16 -1.15 6.86 -15.39
CA ASN A 16 -1.50 7.76 -14.31
C ASN A 16 -0.72 7.35 -13.04
N PRO A 17 0.19 8.17 -12.51
CA PRO A 17 1.15 7.82 -11.46
C PRO A 17 0.51 7.77 -10.05
N ARG A 18 -0.60 7.06 -9.92
CA ARG A 18 -1.39 6.98 -8.69
C ARG A 18 -0.64 6.27 -7.57
N ALA A 19 0.09 5.20 -7.89
CA ALA A 19 0.91 4.49 -6.92
C ALA A 19 2.06 5.37 -6.39
N ASP A 20 2.75 6.10 -7.26
CA ASP A 20 3.79 7.06 -6.86
C ASP A 20 3.22 8.12 -5.91
N THR A 21 2.08 8.70 -6.31
CA THR A 21 1.39 9.71 -5.49
C THR A 21 0.97 9.14 -4.13
N ALA A 22 0.41 7.92 -4.10
CA ALA A 22 -0.03 7.25 -2.88
C ALA A 22 1.14 6.99 -1.91
N VAL A 23 2.25 6.46 -2.40
CA VAL A 23 3.43 6.15 -1.57
C VAL A 23 4.08 7.44 -1.06
N ARG A 24 4.21 8.48 -1.90
CA ARG A 24 4.75 9.77 -1.46
C ARG A 24 3.85 10.45 -0.43
N LEU A 25 2.53 10.35 -0.59
CA LEU A 25 1.58 10.84 0.40
C LEU A 25 1.72 10.08 1.73
N ALA A 26 1.88 8.76 1.68
CA ALA A 26 2.11 7.94 2.88
C ALA A 26 3.34 8.42 3.66
N GLY A 27 4.45 8.71 2.96
CA GLY A 27 5.67 9.26 3.56
C GLY A 27 5.45 10.62 4.21
N ALA A 28 4.73 11.53 3.55
CA ALA A 28 4.39 12.83 4.12
C ALA A 28 3.52 12.70 5.39
N MET A 29 2.50 11.82 5.36
CA MET A 29 1.64 11.56 6.51
C MET A 29 2.39 10.94 7.69
N LEU A 30 3.34 10.03 7.44
CA LEU A 30 4.21 9.49 8.48
C LEU A 30 5.10 10.58 9.09
N ALA A 31 5.66 11.47 8.26
CA ALA A 31 6.48 12.59 8.73
C ALA A 31 5.68 13.60 9.58
N GLU A 32 4.37 13.71 9.35
CA GLU A 32 3.44 14.47 10.19
C GLU A 32 3.06 13.76 11.51
N GLY A 33 3.55 12.54 11.74
CA GLY A 33 3.28 11.75 12.95
C GLY A 33 1.91 11.05 12.93
N LYS A 34 1.31 10.85 11.75
CA LYS A 34 0.09 10.04 11.60
C LYS A 34 0.43 8.55 11.65
N GLU A 35 -0.51 7.73 12.13
CA GLU A 35 -0.46 6.29 11.90
C GLU A 35 -0.97 6.02 10.49
N VAL A 36 -0.09 5.54 9.60
CA VAL A 36 -0.43 5.34 8.19
C VAL A 36 -0.60 3.86 7.88
N ARG A 37 -1.76 3.54 7.31
CA ARG A 37 -2.13 2.21 6.85
C ARG A 37 -2.31 2.22 5.34
N LEU A 38 -1.70 1.27 4.64
CA LEU A 38 -1.85 1.11 3.19
C LEU A 38 -2.50 -0.23 2.87
N PHE A 39 -3.64 -0.19 2.19
CA PHE A 39 -4.34 -1.38 1.73
C PHE A 39 -4.15 -1.57 0.23
N LEU A 40 -3.54 -2.69 -0.15
CA LEU A 40 -3.30 -3.07 -1.54
C LEU A 40 -4.39 -4.01 -2.06
N ALA A 41 -5.02 -3.64 -3.17
CA ALA A 41 -6.02 -4.43 -3.87
C ALA A 41 -5.80 -4.40 -5.38
N GLY A 42 -6.50 -5.26 -6.13
CA GLY A 42 -6.49 -5.24 -7.59
C GLY A 42 -5.08 -5.35 -8.17
N GLN A 43 -4.65 -4.34 -8.95
CA GLN A 43 -3.31 -4.27 -9.52
C GLN A 43 -2.30 -3.57 -8.60
N GLY A 44 -2.75 -2.91 -7.54
CA GLY A 44 -1.88 -2.30 -6.52
C GLY A 44 -0.99 -3.31 -5.79
N ILE A 45 -1.34 -4.59 -5.85
CA ILE A 45 -0.48 -5.71 -5.42
C ILE A 45 0.90 -5.67 -6.11
N GLY A 46 0.99 -5.12 -7.32
CA GLY A 46 2.26 -4.95 -8.05
C GLY A 46 3.31 -4.16 -7.27
N LEU A 47 2.91 -3.33 -6.30
CA LEU A 47 3.83 -2.56 -5.47
C LEU A 47 4.74 -3.45 -4.60
N LEU A 48 4.37 -4.71 -4.37
CA LEU A 48 5.19 -5.68 -3.64
C LEU A 48 6.31 -6.29 -4.50
N ALA A 49 6.16 -6.25 -5.83
CA ALA A 49 7.11 -6.87 -6.74
C ALA A 49 8.27 -5.91 -7.05
N PRO A 50 9.49 -6.44 -7.30
CA PRO A 50 10.58 -5.62 -7.81
C PRO A 50 10.14 -4.80 -9.03
N ALA A 51 10.23 -3.48 -8.90
CA ALA A 51 9.75 -2.57 -9.91
C ALA A 51 10.63 -2.54 -11.18
N ARG A 52 10.00 -2.27 -12.32
CA ARG A 52 10.70 -1.85 -13.54
C ARG A 52 11.36 -0.48 -13.34
N GLU A 53 12.34 -0.12 -14.18
CA GLU A 53 13.13 1.13 -14.10
C GLU A 53 12.33 2.36 -13.65
N PHE A 54 11.18 2.61 -14.28
CA PHE A 54 10.35 3.79 -14.04
C PHE A 54 9.60 3.81 -12.70
N ALA A 55 9.40 2.65 -12.07
CA ALA A 55 8.75 2.54 -10.76
C ALA A 55 9.76 2.20 -9.63
N LYS A 56 11.07 2.16 -9.93
CA LYS A 56 12.12 1.82 -8.95
C LYS A 56 12.15 2.76 -7.76
N SER A 57 12.00 4.08 -7.98
CA SER A 57 11.98 5.06 -6.90
C SER A 57 10.77 4.89 -5.99
N THR A 58 9.59 4.66 -6.58
CA THR A 58 8.35 4.42 -5.82
C THR A 58 8.45 3.14 -4.98
N HIS A 59 8.97 2.05 -5.54
CA HIS A 59 9.17 0.80 -4.80
C HIS A 59 10.23 0.92 -3.71
N ALA A 60 11.35 1.60 -3.98
CA ALA A 60 12.38 1.85 -2.97
C ALA A 60 11.83 2.65 -1.78
N LEU A 61 11.08 3.72 -2.07
CA LEU A 61 10.41 4.50 -1.03
C LEU A 61 9.39 3.66 -0.27
N PHE A 62 8.58 2.83 -0.95
CA PHE A 62 7.64 1.94 -0.29
C PHE A 62 8.32 1.03 0.75
N LEU A 63 9.46 0.42 0.39
CA LEU A 63 10.23 -0.41 1.33
C LEU A 63 10.78 0.41 2.51
N GLU A 64 11.32 1.60 2.26
CA GLU A 64 11.78 2.50 3.32
C GLU A 64 10.63 2.86 4.29
N LEU A 65 9.43 3.12 3.76
CA LEU A 65 8.28 3.46 4.59
C LEU A 65 7.81 2.29 5.46
N LEU A 66 7.97 1.03 5.01
CA LEU A 66 7.72 -0.14 5.87
C LEU A 66 8.60 -0.12 7.11
N ASP A 67 9.90 0.17 6.94
CA ASP A 67 10.85 0.27 8.05
C ASP A 67 10.52 1.45 8.99
N LEU A 68 9.90 2.51 8.46
CA LEU A 68 9.47 3.70 9.21
C LEU A 68 8.07 3.58 9.84
N GLY A 69 7.42 2.42 9.76
CA GLY A 69 6.16 2.14 10.45
C GLY A 69 4.90 2.18 9.60
N LEU A 70 5.02 2.24 8.26
CA LEU A 70 3.89 2.00 7.37
C LEU A 70 3.34 0.59 7.58
N THR A 71 2.07 0.48 7.95
CA THR A 71 1.41 -0.83 8.08
C THR A 71 0.70 -1.19 6.80
N VAL A 72 0.94 -2.39 6.26
CA VAL A 72 0.38 -2.79 4.96
C VAL A 72 -0.45 -4.06 5.06
N GLN A 73 -1.63 -4.03 4.43
CA GLN A 73 -2.46 -5.20 4.20
C GLN A 73 -2.73 -5.41 2.72
N CYS A 74 -2.75 -6.66 2.30
CA CYS A 74 -3.01 -7.05 0.92
C CYS A 74 -4.26 -7.91 0.81
N CYS A 75 -5.15 -7.58 -0.11
CA CYS A 75 -6.31 -8.42 -0.40
C CYS A 75 -5.86 -9.81 -0.90
N SER A 76 -6.20 -10.86 -0.14
CA SER A 76 -5.83 -12.24 -0.47
C SER A 76 -6.33 -12.70 -1.84
N THR A 77 -7.51 -12.24 -2.26
CA THR A 77 -8.06 -12.55 -3.59
C THR A 77 -7.24 -11.88 -4.70
N SER A 78 -6.80 -10.65 -4.49
CA SER A 78 -5.96 -9.93 -5.46
C SER A 78 -4.55 -10.52 -5.55
N LEU A 79 -3.95 -10.92 -4.42
CA LEU A 79 -2.69 -11.68 -4.42
C LEU A 79 -2.79 -12.93 -5.29
N LYS A 80 -3.87 -13.72 -5.12
CA LYS A 80 -4.11 -14.92 -5.93
C LYS A 80 -4.30 -14.58 -7.41
N SER A 81 -5.08 -13.56 -7.74
CA SER A 81 -5.35 -13.20 -9.15
C SER A 81 -4.10 -12.69 -9.88
N GLN A 82 -3.17 -12.07 -9.15
CA GLN A 82 -1.87 -11.62 -9.68
C GLN A 82 -0.80 -12.73 -9.66
N GLY A 83 -1.16 -13.97 -9.28
CA GLY A 83 -0.23 -15.10 -9.26
C GLY A 83 0.86 -15.01 -8.19
N TRP A 84 0.63 -14.25 -7.11
CA TRP A 84 1.62 -14.08 -6.06
C TRP A 84 1.86 -15.40 -5.30
N ALA A 85 3.07 -15.95 -5.44
CA ALA A 85 3.48 -17.21 -4.81
C ALA A 85 4.60 -17.04 -3.76
N GLY A 86 5.16 -15.84 -3.63
CA GLY A 86 6.28 -15.55 -2.73
C GLY A 86 5.85 -15.27 -1.28
N SER A 87 6.85 -15.19 -0.39
CA SER A 87 6.68 -14.58 0.93
C SER A 87 6.35 -13.09 0.77
N LEU A 88 5.56 -12.55 1.71
CA LEU A 88 5.36 -11.12 1.78
C LEU A 88 6.57 -10.46 2.45
N PRO A 89 6.90 -9.21 2.11
CA PRO A 89 7.88 -8.43 2.87
C PRO A 89 7.47 -8.31 4.34
N ASP A 90 8.46 -8.11 5.21
CA ASP A 90 8.18 -7.80 6.61
C ASP A 90 7.35 -6.50 6.71
N GLY A 91 6.42 -6.45 7.67
CA GLY A 91 5.45 -5.34 7.77
C GLY A 91 4.24 -5.43 6.82
N VAL A 92 4.22 -6.41 5.90
CA VAL A 92 3.10 -6.66 4.99
C VAL A 92 2.34 -7.92 5.37
N THR A 93 1.01 -7.81 5.53
CA THR A 93 0.17 -8.95 5.93
C THR A 93 -0.94 -9.24 4.92
N LYS A 94 -1.37 -10.51 4.86
CA LYS A 94 -2.57 -10.90 4.09
C LYS A 94 -3.83 -10.48 4.82
N SER A 95 -4.80 -9.99 4.06
CA SER A 95 -6.10 -9.55 4.57
C SER A 95 -7.22 -9.87 3.58
N SER A 96 -8.40 -9.29 3.80
CA SER A 96 -9.62 -9.46 3.00
C SER A 96 -10.39 -8.14 2.89
N MET A 97 -11.47 -8.12 2.11
CA MET A 97 -12.39 -6.97 2.10
C MET A 97 -13.03 -6.71 3.48
N LYS A 98 -13.19 -7.75 4.31
CA LYS A 98 -13.59 -7.56 5.70
C LYS A 98 -12.52 -6.78 6.47
N GLY A 99 -11.24 -7.15 6.32
CA GLY A 99 -10.14 -6.44 6.98
C GLY A 99 -10.02 -4.98 6.50
N LEU A 100 -10.25 -4.72 5.20
CA LEU A 100 -10.37 -3.35 4.70
C LEU A 100 -11.54 -2.60 5.36
N SER A 101 -12.71 -3.23 5.49
CA SER A 101 -13.85 -2.64 6.19
C SER A 101 -13.50 -2.30 7.64
N ASP A 102 -12.80 -3.20 8.34
CA ASP A 102 -12.36 -2.98 9.72
C ASP A 102 -11.38 -1.77 9.79
N TRP A 103 -10.48 -1.63 8.82
CA TRP A 103 -9.58 -0.48 8.71
C TRP A 103 -10.30 0.83 8.38
N ILE A 104 -11.28 0.81 7.48
CA ILE A 104 -12.10 1.99 7.15
C ILE A 104 -12.84 2.48 8.39
N SER A 105 -13.43 1.56 9.17
CA SER A 105 -14.15 1.92 10.40
C SER A 105 -13.25 2.50 11.50
N ALA A 106 -11.95 2.19 11.47
CA ALA A 106 -10.99 2.67 12.45
C ALA A 106 -10.20 3.91 11.97
N ALA A 107 -10.31 4.31 10.70
CA ALA A 107 -9.57 5.42 10.14
C ALA A 107 -10.30 6.75 10.35
N ASP A 108 -9.54 7.80 10.67
CA ASP A 108 -10.05 9.17 10.71
C ASP A 108 -10.10 9.77 9.29
N GLU A 109 -9.18 9.34 8.43
CA GLU A 109 -9.01 9.83 7.06
C GLU A 109 -8.87 8.65 6.11
N VAL A 110 -9.60 8.66 5.00
CA VAL A 110 -9.52 7.63 3.96
C VAL A 110 -9.32 8.28 2.59
N VAL A 111 -8.34 7.80 1.85
CA VAL A 111 -8.06 8.22 0.46
C VAL A 111 -7.81 7.01 -0.43
N CYS A 112 -8.26 7.09 -1.69
CA CYS A 112 -8.19 5.99 -2.64
C CYS A 112 -7.47 6.42 -3.93
N PHE A 113 -6.60 5.54 -4.43
CA PHE A 113 -5.73 5.73 -5.60
C PHE A 113 -5.85 4.56 -6.58
#